data_AF-A0AA94WRJ0-F1
#
_entry.id   AF-A0AA94WRJ0-F1
#
_cell.length_a   1.000
_cell.length_b   1.000
_cell.length_c   1.000
_cell.angle_alpha   90.00
_cell.angle_beta   90.00
_cell.angle_gamma   90.00
#
_symmetry.space_group_name_H-M   'P 1'
#
loop_
_entity.id
_entity.type
_entity.pdbx_description
1 polymer ?
#
loop_
_entity_poly.entity_id
_entity_poly.type
_entity_poly.pdbx_seq_one_letter_code
_entity_poly.pdbx_strand_id
1 'polypeptide(L)'
;MGVGVRHHYRMIECESCGSKEALDTALLRSINECRSLFPQIKISTKIIHDWIGETVSKKVSQRVLQINFSLIGYGKSANYVKDTQRLIRTDIKA
;
A
#
# COMPACT_ATOMS: atom_id res chain seq x y z
N MET A 1 -25.15 -21.25 3.24
CA MET A 1 -24.11 -20.60 2.42
C MET A 1 -23.56 -19.44 3.23
N GLY A 2 -22.35 -19.59 3.78
CA GLY A 2 -21.80 -18.61 4.73
C GLY A 2 -21.39 -17.32 4.03
N VAL A 3 -22.00 -16.21 4.40
CA VAL A 3 -21.48 -14.87 4.11
C VAL A 3 -20.22 -14.65 4.94
N GLY A 4 -19.06 -14.90 4.34
CA GLY A 4 -17.78 -14.58 4.95
C GLY A 4 -17.57 -13.07 4.99
N VAL A 5 -18.08 -12.40 6.02
CA VAL A 5 -17.82 -10.97 6.24
C VAL A 5 -16.43 -10.83 6.88
N ARG A 6 -15.42 -10.49 6.08
CA ARG A 6 -14.07 -10.20 6.59
C ARG A 6 -14.05 -8.78 7.15
N HIS A 7 -14.39 -8.60 8.42
CA HIS A 7 -14.12 -7.36 9.14
C HIS A 7 -12.65 -7.32 9.57
N HIS A 8 -11.79 -6.67 8.79
CA HIS A 8 -10.39 -6.40 9.16
C HIS A 8 -10.10 -4.90 9.10
N TYR A 9 -10.89 -4.08 9.78
CA TYR A 9 -10.56 -2.67 9.89
C TYR A 9 -9.67 -2.48 11.14
N ARG A 10 -8.37 -2.77 11.00
CA ARG A 10 -7.40 -2.29 11.99
C ARG A 10 -7.42 -0.76 11.86
N MET A 11 -7.84 -0.06 12.90
CA MET A 11 -7.76 1.39 12.96
C MET A 11 -6.48 1.80 13.67
N ILE A 12 -5.94 2.94 13.26
CA ILE A 12 -4.93 3.66 14.02
C ILE A 12 -5.54 4.98 14.49
N GLU A 13 -5.04 5.46 15.62
CA GLU A 13 -5.39 6.75 16.18
C GLU A 13 -4.13 7.61 16.23
N CYS A 14 -4.24 8.85 15.79
CA CYS A 14 -3.14 9.80 15.89
C CYS A 14 -3.03 10.30 17.33
N GLU A 15 -1.90 10.04 17.98
CA GLU A 15 -1.68 10.42 19.38
C GLU A 15 -1.73 11.94 19.63
N SER A 16 -1.46 12.76 18.61
CA SER A 16 -1.44 14.21 18.76
C SER A 16 -2.80 14.88 18.57
N CYS A 17 -3.68 14.32 17.74
CA CYS A 17 -4.98 14.94 17.42
C CYS A 17 -6.20 14.04 17.62
N GLY A 18 -6.03 12.78 18.02
CA GLY A 18 -7.11 11.81 18.26
C GLY A 18 -7.85 11.34 17.00
N SER A 19 -7.39 11.74 15.82
CA SER A 19 -8.03 11.34 14.56
C SER A 19 -7.83 9.85 14.30
N LYS A 20 -8.91 9.15 13.94
CA LYS A 20 -8.91 7.71 13.67
C LYS A 20 -8.99 7.45 12.17
N GLU A 21 -8.11 6.61 11.66
CA GLU A 21 -8.14 6.20 10.26
C GLU A 21 -7.86 4.70 10.10
N ALA A 22 -8.30 4.12 8.99
CA ALA A 22 -7.97 2.73 8.68
C ALA A 22 -6.46 2.59 8.47
N LEU A 23 -5.87 1.54 9.06
CA LEU A 23 -4.45 1.23 8.92
C LEU A 23 -4.03 1.17 7.45
N ASP A 24 -4.85 0.58 6.60
CA ASP A 24 -4.58 0.47 5.16
C ASP A 24 -4.51 1.84 4.48
N THR A 25 -5.37 2.77 4.88
CA THR A 25 -5.38 4.16 4.39
C THR A 25 -4.12 4.89 4.84
N ALA A 26 -3.77 4.80 6.13
CA ALA A 26 -2.57 5.41 6.68
C ALA A 26 -1.28 4.87 6.03
N LEU A 27 -1.21 3.54 5.83
CA LEU A 27 -0.11 2.88 5.13
C LEU A 27 -0.01 3.33 3.69
N LEU A 28 -1.13 3.40 2.96
CA LEU A 28 -1.13 3.85 1.58
C LEU A 28 -0.65 5.31 1.46
N ARG A 29 -1.08 6.20 2.38
CA ARG A 29 -0.57 7.58 2.46
C ARG A 29 0.95 7.58 2.66
N SER A 30 1.44 6.84 3.64
CA SER A 30 2.87 6.77 3.98
C SER A 30 3.72 6.20 2.82
N ILE A 31 3.21 5.20 2.10
CA ILE A 31 3.86 4.64 0.90
C ILE A 31 3.94 5.70 -0.22
N ASN A 32 2.87 6.47 -0.43
CA ASN A 32 2.86 7.53 -1.44
C ASN A 32 3.82 8.67 -1.07
N GLU A 33 3.94 9.03 0.21
CA GLU A 33 4.92 9.99 0.71
C GLU A 33 6.36 9.52 0.46
N CYS A 34 6.68 8.27 0.83
CA CYS A 34 7.99 7.66 0.57
C CYS A 34 8.37 7.75 -0.92
N ARG A 35 7.42 7.46 -1.83
CA ARG A 35 7.63 7.60 -3.28
C ARG A 35 7.84 9.03 -3.74
N SER A 36 7.14 9.98 -3.12
CA SER A 36 7.27 11.40 -3.45
C SER A 36 8.61 11.95 -3.01
N LEU A 37 9.10 11.54 -1.84
CA LEU A 37 10.39 11.96 -1.30
C LEU A 37 11.56 11.28 -2.04
N PHE A 38 11.36 10.04 -2.50
CA PHE A 38 12.42 9.24 -3.13
C PHE A 38 11.95 8.68 -4.49
N PRO A 39 11.79 9.51 -5.54
CA PRO A 39 11.28 9.03 -6.83
C PRO A 39 12.20 8.01 -7.51
N GLN A 40 13.49 7.99 -7.15
CA GLN A 40 14.50 7.12 -7.77
C GLN A 40 14.57 5.71 -7.17
N ILE A 41 13.93 5.47 -6.01
CA ILE A 41 14.01 4.17 -5.34
C ILE A 41 12.92 3.23 -5.85
N LYS A 42 13.30 1.97 -6.09
CA LYS A 42 12.35 0.91 -6.45
C LYS A 42 11.61 0.46 -5.20
N ILE A 43 10.31 0.73 -5.11
CA ILE A 43 9.51 0.34 -3.96
C ILE A 43 9.47 -1.18 -3.81
N SER A 44 9.82 -1.68 -2.64
CA SER A 44 9.70 -3.09 -2.27
C SER A 44 9.07 -3.22 -0.89
N THR A 45 8.56 -4.39 -0.55
CA THR A 45 8.04 -4.66 0.81
C THR A 45 9.07 -4.36 1.88
N LYS A 46 10.37 -4.61 1.62
CA LYS A 46 11.44 -4.30 2.57
C LYS A 46 11.58 -2.80 2.78
N ILE A 47 11.71 -2.02 1.70
CA ILE A 47 11.85 -0.56 1.77
C ILE A 47 10.67 0.07 2.52
N ILE A 48 9.45 -0.36 2.23
CA ILE A 48 8.26 0.18 2.89
C ILE A 48 8.19 -0.23 4.37
N HIS A 49 8.56 -1.46 4.70
CA HIS A 49 8.62 -1.89 6.10
C HIS A 49 9.66 -1.08 6.89
N ASP A 50 10.82 -0.83 6.28
CA ASP A 50 11.89 -0.03 6.89
C ASP A 50 11.48 1.45 7.02
N TRP A 51 10.67 1.99 6.10
CA TRP A 51 10.11 3.36 6.16
C TRP A 51 9.06 3.55 7.25
N ILE A 52 8.12 2.61 7.36
CA ILE A 52 6.98 2.72 8.27
C ILE A 52 7.36 2.30 9.70
N GLY A 53 8.43 1.52 9.84
CA GLY A 53 8.89 1.00 11.12
C GLY A 53 8.19 -0.29 11.55
N GLU A 54 8.65 -0.85 12.66
CA GLU A 54 8.23 -2.18 13.16
C GLU A 54 6.82 -2.20 13.78
N THR A 55 6.16 -1.05 13.87
CA THR A 55 4.77 -0.92 14.36
C THR A 55 3.77 -1.67 13.47
N VAL A 56 4.13 -1.92 12.20
CA VAL A 56 3.30 -2.65 11.24
C VAL A 56 4.04 -3.87 10.72
N SER A 57 3.40 -5.04 10.82
CA SER A 57 4.03 -6.26 10.33
C SER A 57 4.24 -6.23 8.82
N LYS A 58 5.36 -6.80 8.38
CA LYS A 58 5.72 -6.96 6.96
C LYS A 58 4.59 -7.56 6.11
N LYS A 59 3.78 -8.47 6.67
CA LYS A 59 2.62 -9.07 5.99
C LYS A 59 1.54 -8.04 5.67
N VAL A 60 1.29 -7.08 6.56
CA VAL A 60 0.31 -6.01 6.32
C VAL A 60 0.83 -5.08 5.23
N SER A 61 2.09 -4.64 5.31
CA SER A 61 2.69 -3.78 4.27
C SER A 61 2.68 -4.45 2.90
N GLN A 62 3.01 -5.74 2.83
CA GLN A 62 2.94 -6.53 1.59
C GLN A 62 1.52 -6.58 1.02
N ARG A 63 0.52 -6.82 1.87
CA ARG A 63 -0.88 -6.86 1.43
C ARG A 63 -1.35 -5.51 0.87
N VAL A 64 -1.04 -4.40 1.55
CA VAL A 64 -1.39 -3.05 1.08
C VAL A 64 -0.72 -2.76 -0.27
N LEU A 65 0.54 -3.16 -0.43
CA LEU A 65 1.25 -3.05 -1.70
C LEU A 65 0.58 -3.85 -2.82
N GLN A 66 0.21 -5.12 -2.57
CA GLN A 66 -0.45 -5.98 -3.57
C GLN A 66 -1.85 -5.49 -3.98
N ILE A 67 -2.58 -4.82 -3.09
CA ILE A 67 -3.92 -4.31 -3.38
C ILE A 67 -3.86 -3.03 -4.24
N ASN A 68 -2.85 -2.18 -4.03
CA ASN A 68 -2.81 -0.82 -4.59
C ASN A 68 -1.78 -0.61 -5.69
N PHE A 69 -0.84 -1.54 -5.87
CA PHE A 69 0.29 -1.42 -6.78
C PHE A 69 0.52 -2.72 -7.56
N SER A 70 1.11 -2.59 -8.74
CA SER A 70 1.49 -3.73 -9.57
C SER A 70 2.91 -4.17 -9.23
N LEU A 71 3.08 -5.47 -8.98
CA LEU A 71 4.39 -6.08 -8.78
C LEU A 71 5.03 -6.35 -10.15
N ILE A 72 6.22 -5.80 -10.38
CA ILE A 72 7.04 -6.05 -11.57
C ILE A 72 8.26 -6.86 -11.16
N GLY A 73 8.58 -7.90 -11.95
CA GLY A 73 9.72 -8.79 -11.72
C GLY A 73 9.41 -9.95 -10.78
N TYR A 74 10.45 -10.63 -10.31
CA TYR A 74 10.35 -11.82 -9.47
C TYR A 74 11.45 -11.89 -8.40
N GLY A 75 11.20 -12.62 -7.32
CA GLY A 75 12.17 -12.82 -6.26
C GLY A 75 12.65 -11.52 -5.60
N LYS A 76 13.96 -11.42 -5.35
CA LYS A 76 14.57 -10.29 -4.63
C LYS A 76 14.62 -8.99 -5.44
N SER A 77 14.51 -9.06 -6.77
CA SER A 77 14.53 -7.89 -7.65
C SER A 77 13.13 -7.32 -7.93
N ALA A 78 12.07 -7.98 -7.44
CA ALA A 78 10.70 -7.54 -7.64
C ALA A 78 10.42 -6.20 -6.94
N ASN A 79 9.67 -5.32 -7.59
CA ASN A 79 9.29 -4.01 -7.07
C ASN A 79 7.83 -3.66 -7.40
N TYR A 80 7.27 -2.71 -6.66
CA TYR A 80 5.89 -2.26 -6.82
C TYR A 80 5.85 -0.91 -7.54
N VAL A 81 5.08 -0.83 -8.62
CA VAL A 81 4.81 0.40 -9.36
C VAL A 81 3.33 0.79 -9.24
N LYS A 82 3.05 2.10 -9.31
CA LYS A 82 1.65 2.57 -9.29
C LYS A 82 1.12 2.31 -10.69
N ASP A 83 -0.04 1.67 -10.80
CA ASP A 83 -0.70 1.52 -12.09
C ASP A 83 -1.08 2.91 -12.62
N THR A 84 -0.25 3.48 -13.48
CA THR A 84 -0.58 4.71 -14.21
C THR A 84 -1.63 4.44 -15.32
N GLN A 85 -2.11 3.20 -15.47
CA GLN A 85 -2.93 2.75 -16.60
C GLN A 85 -4.36 2.30 -16.26
N ARG A 86 -4.99 2.84 -15.20
CA ARG A 86 -6.47 2.77 -15.09
C ARG A 86 -7.19 3.86 -15.88
N LEU A 87 -6.49 4.90 -16.33
CA LEU A 87 -7.07 6.00 -17.13
C LEU A 87 -7.17 5.68 -18.63
N ILE A 88 -6.72 4.52 -19.10
CA ILE A 88 -6.78 4.15 -20.54
C ILE A 88 -7.77 3.01 -20.84
N ARG A 89 -8.36 2.39 -19.82
CA ARG A 89 -9.30 1.26 -20.00
C ARG A 89 -10.76 1.68 -20.11
N THR A 90 -11.10 2.93 -19.78
CA THR A 90 -12.49 3.43 -19.89
C THR A 90 -12.80 4.15 -21.20
N ASP A 91 -11.80 4.45 -22.03
CA ASP A 91 -11.99 5.30 -23.22
C ASP A 91 -11.88 4.56 -24.56
N ILE A 92 -11.84 3.21 -24.56
CA ILE A 92 -11.91 2.38 -25.78
C ILE A 92 -13.06 1.38 -25.70
N LYS A 93 -14.23 1.88 -25.27
CA LYS A 93 -15.53 1.25 -25.54
C LYS A 93 -16.52 2.35 -25.90
N ALA A 94 -16.37 2.88 -27.11
CA ALA A 94 -17.41 3.57 -27.85
C ALA A 94 -17.36 3.05 -29.29
#